data_AF-E8LGP9-F1
#
_entry.id   AF-E8LGP9-F1
#
_cell.length_a   1.000
_cell.length_b   1.000
_cell.length_c   1.000
_cell.angle_alpha   90.00
_cell.angle_beta   90.00
_cell.angle_gamma   90.00
#
_symmetry.space_group_name_H-M   'P 1'
#
loop_
_entity.id
_entity.type
_entity.pdbx_description
1 polymer ?
#
loop_
_entity_poly.entity_id
_entity_poly.type
_entity_poly.pdbx_seq_one_letter_code
_entity_poly.pdbx_strand_id
1 'polypeptide(L)'
;MNKFMRMLVFFDIPVKTKRERRIATAFRNFLLKDGYHMVQYSVYARVCNGMDAVQKHRSRLNTALPENGSVRLLVITEKQYETIEILVGNYHEDDTPFVCEQISIF
;
A
#
# COMPACT_ATOMS: atom_id res chain seq x y z
N MET A 1 -9.32 20.54 -5.84
CA MET A 1 -8.44 19.60 -6.58
C MET A 1 -8.04 18.49 -5.62
N ASN A 2 -8.42 17.24 -5.91
CA ASN A 2 -8.13 16.10 -5.05
C ASN A 2 -6.60 15.84 -5.06
N LYS A 3 -5.90 16.20 -3.98
CA LYS A 3 -4.43 16.08 -3.86
C LYS A 3 -3.98 14.68 -3.44
N PHE A 4 -4.92 13.80 -3.09
CA PHE A 4 -4.60 12.47 -2.59
C PHE A 4 -4.07 11.56 -3.71
N MET A 5 -3.03 10.82 -3.35
CA MET A 5 -2.39 9.81 -4.16
C MET A 5 -2.48 8.49 -3.42
N ARG A 6 -2.40 7.37 -4.14
CA ARG A 6 -2.33 6.04 -3.55
C ARG A 6 -1.09 5.31 -4.05
N MET A 7 -0.34 4.77 -3.10
CA MET A 7 0.80 3.89 -3.36
C MET A 7 0.32 2.45 -3.29
N LEU A 8 0.45 1.68 -4.37
CA LEU A 8 0.23 0.24 -4.40
C LEU A 8 1.57 -0.49 -4.44
N VAL A 9 1.75 -1.42 -3.52
CA VAL A 9 2.93 -2.27 -3.42
C VAL A 9 2.52 -3.69 -3.77
N PHE A 10 3.11 -4.21 -4.84
CA PHE A 10 2.95 -5.59 -5.29
C PHE A 10 4.22 -6.35 -4.91
N PHE A 11 4.09 -7.53 -4.31
CA PHE A 11 5.27 -8.31 -3.98
C PHE A 11 5.10 -9.82 -4.14
N ASP A 12 6.16 -10.47 -4.58
CA ASP A 12 6.31 -11.91 -4.59
C ASP A 12 7.64 -12.26 -3.91
N ILE A 13 7.55 -12.69 -2.65
CA ILE A 13 8.72 -12.96 -1.80
C ILE A 13 8.76 -14.46 -1.54
N PRO A 14 9.90 -15.15 -1.74
CA PRO A 14 10.04 -16.56 -1.42
C PRO A 14 9.67 -16.88 0.05
N VAL A 15 9.06 -18.04 0.28
CA VAL A 15 8.58 -18.49 1.62
C VAL A 15 8.84 -19.98 1.91
N LYS A 16 9.71 -20.63 1.13
CA LYS A 16 10.00 -22.08 1.25
C LYS A 16 10.79 -22.38 2.53
N THR A 17 11.77 -21.56 2.85
CA THR A 17 12.62 -21.74 4.04
C THR A 17 12.11 -20.97 5.26
N LYS A 18 12.55 -21.36 6.46
CA LYS A 18 12.23 -20.62 7.71
C LYS A 18 12.76 -19.18 7.68
N ARG A 19 13.93 -18.96 7.07
CA ARG A 19 14.52 -17.62 6.90
C ARG A 19 13.66 -16.77 5.97
N GLU A 20 13.30 -17.33 4.81
CA GLU A 20 12.41 -16.69 3.84
C GLU A 20 11.06 -16.27 4.43
N ARG A 21 10.39 -17.16 5.17
CA ARG A 21 9.13 -16.82 5.87
C ARG A 21 9.27 -15.67 6.87
N ARG A 22 10.40 -15.63 7.60
CA ARG A 22 10.69 -14.52 8.53
C ARG A 22 10.87 -13.20 7.78
N ILE A 23 11.57 -13.20 6.65
CA ILE A 23 11.76 -12.01 5.81
C ILE A 23 10.42 -11.52 5.24
N ALA A 24 9.62 -12.42 4.67
CA ALA A 24 8.30 -12.08 4.13
C ALA A 24 7.37 -11.50 5.21
N THR A 25 7.38 -12.11 6.41
CA THR A 25 6.60 -11.62 7.56
C THR A 25 7.11 -10.27 8.06
N ALA A 26 8.42 -10.05 8.10
CA ALA A 26 9.01 -8.77 8.47
C ALA A 26 8.61 -7.67 7.49
N PHE A 27 8.67 -7.93 6.18
CA PHE A 27 8.25 -6.98 5.14
C PHE A 27 6.76 -6.63 5.26
N ARG A 28 5.89 -7.64 5.42
CA ARG A 28 4.46 -7.42 5.65
C ARG A 28 4.22 -6.57 6.90
N ASN A 29 4.90 -6.88 8.01
CA ASN A 29 4.74 -6.14 9.26
C ASN A 29 5.25 -4.70 9.14
N PHE A 30 6.28 -4.46 8.33
CA PHE A 30 6.72 -3.09 8.00
C PHE A 30 5.61 -2.33 7.27
N LEU A 31 5.00 -2.93 6.23
CA LEU A 31 3.91 -2.30 5.48
C LEU A 31 2.74 -1.92 6.40
N LEU A 32 2.28 -2.85 7.24
CA LEU A 32 1.20 -2.58 8.19
C LEU A 32 1.56 -1.44 9.17
N LYS A 33 2.78 -1.44 9.71
CA LYS A 33 3.25 -0.40 10.64
C LYS A 33 3.39 0.97 9.98
N ASP A 34 3.79 1.03 8.72
CA ASP A 34 3.85 2.28 7.96
C ASP A 34 2.47 2.68 7.39
N GLY A 35 1.40 1.98 7.78
CA GLY A 35 0.00 2.34 7.51
C GLY A 35 -0.47 1.96 6.10
N TYR A 36 0.04 0.86 5.55
CA TYR A 36 -0.56 0.21 4.40
C TYR A 36 -1.69 -0.72 4.86
N HIS A 37 -2.77 -0.81 4.08
CA HIS A 37 -3.80 -1.84 4.22
C HIS A 37 -3.65 -2.88 3.12
N MET A 38 -4.19 -4.07 3.36
CA MET A 38 -4.13 -5.18 2.41
C MET A 38 -5.31 -5.06 1.44
N VAL A 39 -5.01 -5.01 0.14
CA VAL A 39 -6.05 -5.01 -0.91
C VAL A 39 -6.35 -6.44 -1.33
N GLN A 40 -5.29 -7.21 -1.60
CA GLN A 40 -5.34 -8.64 -1.94
C GLN A 40 -4.08 -9.33 -1.42
N TYR A 41 -4.00 -10.66 -1.57
CA TYR A 41 -2.74 -11.35 -1.33
C TYR A 41 -1.62 -10.71 -2.14
N SER A 42 -0.51 -10.41 -1.46
CA SER A 42 0.65 -9.79 -2.07
C SER A 42 0.45 -8.38 -2.65
N VAL A 43 -0.68 -7.72 -2.35
CA VAL A 43 -0.98 -6.35 -2.81
C VAL A 43 -1.43 -5.49 -1.63
N TYR A 44 -0.69 -4.42 -1.37
CA TYR A 44 -0.92 -3.51 -0.25
C TYR A 44 -1.01 -2.07 -0.75
N ALA A 45 -1.90 -1.28 -0.17
CA ALA A 45 -2.12 0.11 -0.58
C ALA A 45 -1.97 1.09 0.58
N ARG A 46 -1.56 2.32 0.27
CA ARG A 46 -1.45 3.43 1.23
C ARG A 46 -1.89 4.74 0.60
N VAL A 47 -2.80 5.44 1.29
CA VAL A 47 -3.20 6.81 0.93
C VAL A 47 -2.11 7.79 1.34
N CYS A 48 -1.78 8.70 0.45
CA CYS A 48 -0.78 9.75 0.62
C CYS A 48 -1.39 11.12 0.33
N ASN A 49 -1.15 12.08 1.23
CA ASN A 49 -1.56 13.47 1.04
C ASN A 49 -0.56 14.19 0.11
N GLY A 50 -0.66 13.91 -1.19
CA GLY A 50 0.20 14.50 -2.21
C GLY A 50 1.56 13.82 -2.39
N MET A 51 2.34 14.36 -3.32
CA MET A 51 3.60 13.76 -3.76
C MET A 51 4.72 13.78 -2.70
N ASP A 52 4.73 14.75 -1.80
CA ASP A 52 5.73 14.80 -0.72
C ASP A 52 5.58 13.61 0.23
N ALA A 53 4.33 13.27 0.57
CA ALA A 53 4.02 12.08 1.36
C ALA A 53 4.42 10.80 0.60
N VAL A 54 4.13 10.72 -0.70
CA VAL A 54 4.57 9.60 -1.55
C VAL A 54 6.08 9.44 -1.50
N GLN A 55 6.85 10.52 -1.67
CA GLN A 55 8.31 10.45 -1.69
C GLN A 55 8.88 10.04 -0.33
N LYS A 56 8.32 10.56 0.77
CA LYS A 56 8.68 10.16 2.14
C LYS A 56 8.46 8.66 2.36
N HIS A 57 7.29 8.14 1.99
CA HIS A 57 6.94 6.74 2.19
C HIS A 57 7.67 5.80 1.23
N ARG A 58 7.97 6.26 0.01
CA ARG A 58 8.85 5.55 -0.92
C ARG A 58 10.25 5.38 -0.35
N SER A 59 10.83 6.44 0.22
CA SER A 59 12.16 6.36 0.87
C SER A 59 12.15 5.37 2.03
N ARG A 60 11.11 5.34 2.86
CA ARG A 60 10.95 4.33 3.93
C ARG A 60 10.84 2.91 3.37
N LEU A 61 10.00 2.72 2.34
CA LEU A 61 9.83 1.41 1.70
C LEU A 61 11.15 0.86 1.17
N ASN A 62 11.99 1.70 0.56
CA ASN A 62 13.31 1.30 0.07
C ASN A 62 14.23 0.77 1.18
N THR A 63 14.09 1.25 2.43
CA THR A 63 14.90 0.75 3.56
C THR A 63 14.45 -0.62 4.08
N ALA A 64 13.25 -1.06 3.70
CA ALA A 64 12.64 -2.29 4.19
C ALA A 64 12.58 -3.40 3.13
N LEU A 65 13.14 -3.19 1.93
CA LEU A 65 13.07 -4.16 0.84
C LEU A 65 13.74 -5.50 1.22
N PRO A 66 13.12 -6.64 0.88
CA PRO A 66 13.73 -7.95 1.10
C PRO A 66 14.93 -8.16 0.16
N GLU A 67 15.90 -8.97 0.59
CA GLU A 67 17.09 -9.33 -0.21
C GLU A 67 16.75 -10.12 -1.48
N ASN A 68 15.63 -10.87 -1.47
CA ASN A 68 15.18 -11.74 -2.55
C ASN A 68 13.69 -11.57 -2.81
N GLY A 69 13.28 -11.88 -4.04
CA GLY A 69 11.90 -11.76 -4.50
C GLY A 69 11.70 -10.60 -5.47
N SER A 70 10.45 -10.24 -5.70
CA SER A 70 10.05 -9.18 -6.62
C SER A 70 9.14 -8.21 -5.89
N VAL A 71 9.48 -6.92 -5.87
CA VAL A 71 8.66 -5.87 -5.28
C VAL A 71 8.49 -4.75 -6.32
N ARG A 72 7.25 -4.33 -6.57
CA ARG A 72 6.91 -3.23 -7.48
C ARG A 72 6.07 -2.20 -6.74
N LEU A 73 6.32 -0.94 -7.04
CA LEU A 73 5.55 0.20 -6.53
C LEU A 73 4.87 0.90 -7.69
N LEU A 74 3.56 1.03 -7.62
CA LEU A 74 2.76 1.88 -8.50
C LEU A 74 2.21 3.04 -7.68
N VAL A 75 2.30 4.25 -8.23
CA VAL A 75 1.70 5.44 -7.62
C VAL A 75 0.64 5.96 -8.57
N ILE A 76 -0.59 6.06 -8.10
CA ILE A 76 -1.72 6.60 -8.86
C ILE A 76 -2.44 7.69 -8.06
N THR A 77 -3.27 8.46 -8.73
CA THR A 77 -4.18 9.39 -8.05
C THR A 77 -5.29 8.62 -7.35
N GLU A 78 -5.87 9.20 -6.29
CA GLU A 78 -7.02 8.57 -5.62
C GLU A 78 -8.19 8.36 -6.58
N LYS A 79 -8.43 9.32 -7.48
CA LYS A 79 -9.46 9.21 -8.53
C LYS A 79 -9.25 8.02 -9.47
N GLN A 80 -8.00 7.66 -9.78
CA GLN A 80 -7.71 6.45 -10.58
C GLN A 80 -7.90 5.17 -9.77
N TYR A 81 -7.63 5.19 -8.46
CA TYR A 81 -7.88 4.04 -7.61
C TYR A 81 -9.39 3.76 -7.45
N GLU A 82 -10.19 4.81 -7.30
CA GLU A 82 -11.67 4.71 -7.23
C GLU A 82 -12.29 4.08 -8.49
N THR A 83 -11.58 4.09 -9.62
CA THR A 83 -12.04 3.45 -10.87
C THR A 83 -11.68 1.97 -10.99
N ILE A 84 -11.10 1.35 -9.96
CA ILE A 84 -10.82 -0.09 -9.96
C ILE A 84 -12.15 -0.86 -10.00
N GLU A 85 -12.29 -1.72 -11.01
CA GLU A 85 -13.44 -2.60 -11.16
C GLU A 85 -13.20 -3.95 -10.47
N ILE A 86 -14.12 -4.37 -9.60
CA ILE A 86 -14.12 -5.70 -9.01
C ILE A 86 -14.82 -6.64 -10.00
N LEU A 87 -14.04 -7.39 -10.76
CA LEU A 87 -14.58 -8.36 -11.72
C LEU A 87 -15.09 -9.64 -11.03
N VAL A 88 -14.50 -10.01 -9.89
CA VAL A 88 -14.84 -11.19 -9.10
C VAL A 88 -14.55 -10.93 -7.61
N GLY A 89 -15.43 -11.40 -6.73
CA GLY A 89 -15.31 -11.25 -5.27
C GLY A 89 -16.32 -10.27 -4.69
N ASN A 90 -16.30 -10.11 -3.37
CA ASN A 90 -17.14 -9.14 -2.68
C ASN A 90 -16.37 -7.84 -2.47
N TYR A 91 -17.11 -6.73 -2.49
CA TYR A 91 -16.62 -5.42 -2.10
C TYR A 91 -16.22 -5.43 -0.61
N HIS A 92 -15.03 -4.93 -0.28
CA HIS A 92 -14.54 -4.79 1.09
C HIS A 92 -14.61 -3.32 1.54
N GLU A 93 -14.62 -3.07 2.84
CA GLU A 93 -14.59 -1.69 3.37
C GLU A 93 -13.35 -0.91 2.90
N ASP A 94 -12.23 -1.59 2.68
CA ASP A 94 -10.98 -1.02 2.17
C ASP A 94 -11.06 -0.57 0.69
N ASP A 95 -12.09 -1.03 -0.04
CA ASP A 95 -12.39 -0.59 -1.40
C ASP A 95 -13.19 0.73 -1.41
N THR A 96 -13.63 1.22 -0.24
CA THR A 96 -14.33 2.51 -0.15
C THR A 96 -13.41 3.67 -0.52
N PRO A 97 -13.94 4.69 -1.23
CA PRO A 97 -13.19 5.91 -1.49
C PRO A 97 -12.67 6.50 -0.18
N PHE A 98 -11.42 6.96 -0.17
CA PHE A 98 -10.88 7.58 1.03
C PHE A 98 -11.58 8.90 1.32
N VAL A 99 -12.30 8.95 2.45
CA VAL A 99 -12.93 10.18 2.95
C VAL A 99 -12.07 10.75 4.07
N CYS A 100 -11.65 12.01 3.92
CA CYS A 100 -10.98 12.76 4.97
C CYS A 100 -11.86 13.95 5.36
N GLU A 101 -12.53 13.86 6.50
CA GLU A 101 -13.25 15.00 7.07
C GLU A 101 -12.24 15.90 7.78
N GLN A 102 -11.97 17.07 7.20
CA GLN A 102 -11.17 18.08 7.86
C GLN A 102 -12.04 18.77 8.92
N ILE A 103 -11.88 18.34 10.17
CA ILE A 103 -12.57 18.96 11.31
C ILE A 103 -11.86 20.29 11.62
N SER A 104 -12.52 21.40 11.33
CA SER A 104 -12.13 22.72 11.82
C SER A 104 -12.73 22.93 13.19
N ILE A 105 -11.89 22.92 14.22
CA ILE A 105 -12.26 23.39 15.56
C ILE A 105 -11.89 24.86 15.63
N PHE A 106 -12.90 25.73 15.77
CA PHE A 106 -12.75 27.16 15.99
C PHE A 106 -12.54 27.47 17.47
#